data_AF-A0A2V5GS00-F1
#
_entry.id   AF-A0A2V5GS00-F1
#
_cell.length_a   1.000
_cell.length_b   1.000
_cell.length_c   1.000
_cell.angle_alpha   90.00
_cell.angle_beta   90.00
_cell.angle_gamma   90.00
#
_symmetry.space_group_name_H-M   'P 1'
#
loop_
_entity.id
_entity.type
_entity.pdbx_description
1 polymer ?
#
loop_
_entity_poly.entity_id
_entity_poly.type
_entity_poly.pdbx_seq_one_letter_code
_entity_poly.pdbx_strand_id
1 'polypeptide(L)'
;MGWLPWSSDSSSNAASDGGRIAPDRSSRQRCYEGRDLFFSCLDRNDILDAVKNDKEAQRKCGKELAQFETACSRAWVKYFKEKRVMEYNRDKTIERIKKEDAAKVEDLKSQGWTAR
;
A
#
# COMPACT_ATOMS: atom_id res chain seq x y z
N MET A 1 -19.67 -32.15 9.28
CA MET A 1 -18.31 -32.69 9.50
C MET A 1 -17.56 -32.62 8.18
N GLY A 2 -16.39 -31.99 8.14
CA GLY A 2 -15.59 -31.86 6.93
C GLY A 2 -14.59 -30.71 7.04
N TRP A 3 -13.60 -30.87 7.93
CA TRP A 3 -12.51 -29.91 8.11
C TRP A 3 -11.43 -30.28 7.09
N LEU A 4 -11.19 -29.41 6.11
CA LEU A 4 -10.16 -29.64 5.09
C LEU A 4 -8.76 -29.47 5.71
N PRO A 5 -7.83 -30.44 5.57
CA PRO A 5 -6.48 -30.30 6.05
C PRO A 5 -5.64 -29.60 4.97
N TRP A 6 -5.31 -28.33 5.19
CA TRP A 6 -4.32 -27.65 4.38
C TRP A 6 -2.91 -28.13 4.79
N SER A 7 -2.29 -28.97 3.96
CA SER A 7 -0.86 -29.29 4.03
C SER A 7 -0.03 -28.15 3.45
N SER A 8 0.73 -27.45 4.29
CA SER A 8 1.66 -26.40 3.87
C SER A 8 3.09 -26.95 3.82
N ASP A 9 3.69 -26.95 2.63
CA ASP A 9 5.09 -27.29 2.36
C ASP A 9 6.04 -26.30 3.08
N SER A 10 6.89 -26.81 3.97
CA SER A 10 7.72 -26.04 4.91
C SER A 10 9.11 -25.76 4.35
N SER A 11 9.22 -24.69 3.56
CA SER A 11 10.50 -24.01 3.37
C SER A 11 10.91 -23.28 4.67
N SER A 12 12.00 -23.74 5.25
CA SER A 12 12.53 -23.45 6.58
C SER A 12 12.76 -21.96 6.86
N ASN A 13 11.95 -21.39 7.77
CA ASN A 13 12.27 -20.22 8.63
C ASN A 13 11.20 -20.12 9.75
N ALA A 14 11.15 -21.13 10.62
CA ALA A 14 10.22 -21.18 11.75
C ALA A 14 10.85 -20.54 13.01
N ALA A 15 10.13 -19.62 13.64
CA ALA A 15 10.41 -19.08 14.97
C ALA A 15 10.03 -20.13 16.04
N SER A 16 10.53 -19.94 17.27
CA SER A 16 10.35 -20.90 18.37
C SER A 16 8.89 -21.11 18.79
N ASP A 17 7.99 -20.21 18.40
CA ASP A 17 6.55 -20.26 18.64
C ASP A 17 5.76 -20.89 17.47
N GLY A 18 6.45 -21.43 16.46
CA GLY A 18 5.81 -21.96 15.25
C GLY A 18 5.40 -20.89 14.23
N GLY A 19 5.66 -19.61 14.49
CA GLY A 19 5.51 -18.53 13.53
C GLY A 19 6.65 -18.48 12.51
N ARG A 20 6.56 -17.62 11.48
CA ARG A 20 7.72 -17.33 10.63
C ARG A 20 8.66 -16.36 11.35
N ILE A 21 9.97 -16.57 11.25
CA ILE A 21 10.97 -15.65 11.85
C ILE A 21 10.72 -14.25 11.28
N ALA A 22 10.33 -13.33 12.16
CA ALA A 22 10.08 -11.95 11.78
C ALA A 22 11.42 -11.28 11.41
N PRO A 23 11.48 -10.49 10.33
CA PRO A 23 12.64 -9.67 10.03
C PRO A 23 12.95 -8.78 11.25
N ASP A 24 14.23 -8.70 11.60
CA ASP A 24 14.72 -7.88 12.69
C ASP A 24 14.37 -6.39 12.46
N ARG A 25 14.35 -5.57 13.52
CA ARG A 25 13.95 -4.16 13.40
C ARG A 25 14.80 -3.39 12.38
N SER A 26 16.09 -3.74 12.29
CA SER A 26 17.02 -3.07 11.37
C SER A 26 16.73 -3.40 9.90
N SER A 27 16.38 -4.64 9.54
CA SER A 27 15.98 -4.98 8.16
C SER A 27 14.66 -4.34 7.77
N ARG A 28 13.69 -4.23 8.70
CA ARG A 28 12.43 -3.51 8.43
C ARG A 28 12.67 -2.03 8.15
N GLN A 29 13.55 -1.40 8.91
CA GLN A 29 13.92 0.00 8.68
C GLN A 29 14.51 0.19 7.27
N ARG A 30 15.50 -0.63 6.88
CA ARG A 30 16.08 -0.58 5.52
C ARG A 30 15.04 -0.82 4.42
N CYS A 31 14.09 -1.72 4.67
CA CYS A 31 12.98 -1.96 3.74
C CYS A 31 12.11 -0.71 3.54
N TYR A 32 11.80 0.02 4.62
CA TYR A 32 11.00 1.25 4.51
C TYR A 32 11.79 2.38 3.85
N GLU A 33 13.08 2.49 4.13
CA GLU A 33 13.96 3.45 3.43
C GLU A 33 14.01 3.18 1.92
N GLY A 34 14.19 1.91 1.51
CA GLY A 34 14.15 1.51 0.10
C GLY A 34 12.79 1.79 -0.56
N ARG A 35 11.69 1.53 0.16
CA ARG A 35 10.32 1.86 -0.29
C ARG A 35 10.17 3.35 -0.54
N ASP A 36 10.59 4.18 0.40
CA ASP A 36 10.36 5.63 0.37
C ASP A 36 11.20 6.30 -0.73
N LEU A 37 12.42 5.80 -0.97
CA LEU A 37 13.23 6.21 -2.13
C LEU A 37 12.55 5.88 -3.47
N PHE A 38 12.05 4.66 -3.61
CA PHE A 38 11.31 4.24 -4.80
C PHE A 38 10.06 5.11 -5.02
N PHE A 39 9.27 5.31 -3.97
CA PHE A 39 8.05 6.11 -4.03
C PHE A 39 8.32 7.59 -4.32
N SER A 40 9.37 8.17 -3.76
CA SER A 40 9.80 9.54 -4.11
C SER A 40 10.22 9.66 -5.57
N CYS A 41 10.88 8.64 -6.13
CA CYS A 41 11.17 8.62 -7.56
C CYS A 41 9.88 8.54 -8.40
N LEU A 42 8.93 7.69 -8.02
CA LEU A 42 7.65 7.59 -8.70
C LEU A 42 6.88 8.93 -8.69
N ASP A 43 6.87 9.63 -7.56
CA ASP A 43 6.20 10.93 -7.39
C ASP A 43 6.81 11.99 -8.31
N ARG A 44 8.15 12.05 -8.40
CA ARG A 44 8.85 12.97 -9.32
C ARG A 44 8.58 12.71 -10.81
N ASN A 45 8.03 11.55 -11.13
CA ASN A 45 7.76 11.10 -12.50
C ASN A 45 6.26 10.93 -12.79
N ASP A 46 5.40 11.37 -11.87
CA ASP A 46 3.93 11.28 -11.95
C ASP A 46 3.40 9.84 -12.12
N ILE A 47 4.09 8.87 -11.52
CA ILE A 47 3.69 7.45 -11.58
C ILE A 47 2.99 7.06 -10.27
N LEU A 48 1.66 7.01 -10.26
CA LEU A 48 0.94 6.56 -9.08
C LEU A 48 0.97 5.02 -8.93
N ASP A 49 0.56 4.33 -10.00
CA ASP A 49 0.37 2.88 -10.02
C ASP A 49 1.56 2.21 -10.73
N ALA A 50 2.56 1.84 -9.95
CA ALA A 50 3.73 1.10 -10.42
C ALA A 50 3.45 -0.40 -10.65
N VAL A 51 2.25 -0.91 -10.33
CA VAL A 51 1.83 -2.27 -10.68
C VAL A 51 1.36 -2.30 -12.13
N LYS A 52 0.55 -1.32 -12.54
CA LYS A 52 0.08 -1.18 -13.92
C LYS A 52 1.16 -0.64 -14.84
N ASN A 53 1.96 0.32 -14.37
CA ASN A 53 2.98 1.00 -15.17
C ASN A 53 4.39 0.48 -14.89
N ASP A 54 4.54 -0.82 -14.62
CA ASP A 54 5.80 -1.43 -14.16
C ASP A 54 6.97 -1.16 -15.12
N LYS A 55 6.76 -1.25 -16.44
CA LYS A 55 7.80 -0.93 -17.44
C LYS A 55 8.28 0.51 -17.35
N GLU A 56 7.36 1.46 -17.14
CA GLU A 56 7.73 2.87 -17.01
C GLU A 56 8.43 3.15 -15.68
N ALA A 57 7.91 2.56 -14.59
CA ALA A 57 8.53 2.62 -13.28
C ALA A 57 9.95 2.04 -13.30
N GLN A 58 10.18 0.92 -13.99
CA GLN A 58 11.51 0.34 -14.13
C GLN A 58 12.43 1.20 -14.99
N ARG A 59 11.92 1.81 -16.06
CA ARG A 59 12.69 2.71 -16.92
C ARG A 59 13.14 3.98 -16.19
N LYS A 60 12.24 4.60 -15.41
CA LYS A 60 12.53 5.90 -14.75
C LYS A 60 13.10 5.77 -13.34
N CYS A 61 12.75 4.69 -12.63
CA CYS A 61 13.07 4.47 -11.21
C CYS A 61 13.70 3.10 -10.95
N GLY A 62 14.33 2.49 -11.96
CA GLY A 62 14.89 1.14 -11.86
C GLY A 62 15.98 1.00 -10.80
N LYS A 63 16.75 2.07 -10.53
CA LYS A 63 17.78 2.07 -9.49
C LYS A 63 17.16 1.95 -8.09
N GLU A 64 16.19 2.81 -7.79
CA GLU A 64 15.47 2.80 -6.52
C GLU A 64 14.61 1.54 -6.38
N LEU A 65 14.03 1.04 -7.48
CA LEU A 65 13.30 -0.24 -7.49
C LEU A 65 14.21 -1.41 -7.10
N ALA A 66 15.42 -1.49 -7.67
CA ALA A 66 16.38 -2.53 -7.32
C ALA A 66 16.80 -2.46 -5.84
N GLN A 67 16.98 -1.25 -5.29
CA GLN A 67 17.24 -1.06 -3.87
C GLN A 67 16.07 -1.50 -3.00
N PHE A 68 14.85 -1.16 -3.39
CA PHE A 68 13.62 -1.57 -2.70
C PHE A 68 13.46 -3.10 -2.69
N GLU A 69 13.68 -3.76 -3.83
CA GLU A 69 13.60 -5.22 -3.97
C GLU A 69 14.72 -5.97 -3.24
N THR A 70 15.89 -5.34 -3.09
CA THR A 70 17.00 -5.91 -2.31
C THR A 70 16.77 -5.77 -0.80
N ALA A 71 16.19 -4.64 -0.36
CA ALA A 71 15.98 -4.35 1.06
C ALA A 71 14.70 -4.99 1.64
N CYS A 72 13.71 -5.30 0.80
CA CYS A 72 12.42 -5.85 1.22
C CYS A 72 12.19 -7.26 0.69
N SER A 73 11.36 -8.04 1.38
CA SER A 73 10.86 -9.29 0.79
C SER A 73 9.90 -9.00 -0.36
N ARG A 74 9.86 -9.91 -1.34
CA ARG A 74 8.98 -9.80 -2.52
C ARG A 74 7.51 -9.58 -2.17
N ALA A 75 7.03 -10.22 -1.09
CA ALA A 75 5.67 -10.06 -0.61
C ALA A 75 5.40 -8.64 -0.11
N TRP A 76 6.35 -8.04 0.61
CA TRP A 76 6.25 -6.66 1.08
C TRP A 76 6.34 -5.66 -0.07
N VAL A 77 7.22 -5.88 -1.05
CA VAL A 77 7.30 -5.03 -2.26
C VAL A 77 5.96 -5.00 -2.98
N LYS A 78 5.37 -6.17 -3.24
CA LYS A 78 4.05 -6.27 -3.88
C LYS A 78 2.98 -5.56 -3.06
N TYR A 79 2.90 -5.88 -1.76
CA TYR A 79 1.92 -5.28 -0.85
C TYR A 79 2.01 -3.75 -0.82
N PHE A 80 3.21 -3.19 -0.74
CA PHE A 80 3.38 -1.74 -0.68
C PHE A 80 3.00 -1.06 -2.00
N LYS A 81 3.36 -1.63 -3.15
CA LYS A 81 2.94 -1.10 -4.46
C LYS A 81 1.40 -1.06 -4.57
N GLU A 82 0.72 -2.13 -4.15
CA GLU A 82 -0.75 -2.21 -4.15
C GLU A 82 -1.38 -1.25 -3.11
N LYS A 83 -0.82 -1.20 -1.90
CA LYS A 83 -1.29 -0.34 -0.81
C LYS A 83 -1.26 1.14 -1.20
N ARG A 84 -0.20 1.60 -1.86
CA ARG A 84 -0.09 2.98 -2.36
C ARG A 84 -1.28 3.39 -3.22
N VAL A 85 -1.70 2.52 -4.14
CA VAL A 85 -2.86 2.76 -5.03
C VAL A 85 -4.17 2.70 -4.26
N MET A 86 -4.33 1.73 -3.36
CA MET A 86 -5.52 1.59 -2.52
C MET A 86 -5.73 2.83 -1.63
N GLU A 87 -4.68 3.30 -0.96
CA GLU A 87 -4.75 4.46 -0.06
C GLU A 87 -5.09 5.74 -0.84
N TYR A 88 -4.48 5.95 -2.01
CA TYR A 88 -4.84 7.06 -2.88
C TYR A 88 -6.33 7.05 -3.25
N ASN A 89 -6.86 5.90 -3.68
CA ASN A 89 -8.27 5.77 -4.07
C ASN A 89 -9.22 5.96 -2.88
N ARG A 90 -8.83 5.45 -1.71
CA ARG A 90 -9.56 5.64 -0.45
C ARG A 90 -9.67 7.13 -0.12
N ASP A 91 -8.55 7.85 -0.18
CA ASP A 91 -8.53 9.27 0.16
C ASP A 91 -9.34 10.11 -0.83
N LYS A 92 -9.25 9.81 -2.14
CA LYS A 92 -10.11 10.42 -3.17
C LYS A 92 -11.60 10.16 -2.93
N THR A 93 -11.95 8.96 -2.47
CA THR A 93 -13.32 8.60 -2.14
C THR A 93 -13.82 9.38 -0.93
N ILE A 94 -13.00 9.49 0.12
CA ILE A 94 -13.34 10.28 1.32
C ILE A 94 -13.50 11.76 0.96
N GLU A 95 -12.61 12.31 0.13
CA GLU A 95 -12.72 13.69 -0.37
C GLU A 95 -14.05 13.92 -1.12
N ARG A 96 -14.46 12.97 -1.97
CA ARG A 96 -15.74 13.05 -2.69
C ARG A 96 -16.94 13.02 -1.75
N ILE A 97 -16.97 12.07 -0.80
CA ILE A 97 -18.06 11.94 0.17
C ILE A 97 -18.18 13.24 0.99
N LYS A 98 -17.06 13.79 1.48
CA LYS A 98 -17.07 15.06 2.23
C LYS A 98 -17.67 16.22 1.42
N LYS A 99 -17.38 16.30 0.11
CA LYS A 99 -17.96 17.33 -0.78
C LYS A 99 -19.44 17.11 -1.01
N GLU A 100 -19.87 15.87 -1.22
CA GLU A 100 -21.29 15.52 -1.38
C GLU A 100 -22.09 15.80 -0.11
N ASP A 101 -21.55 15.45 1.06
CA ASP A 101 -22.18 15.71 2.35
C ASP A 101 -22.28 17.21 2.63
N ALA A 102 -21.23 17.99 2.34
CA ALA A 102 -21.27 19.45 2.44
C ALA A 102 -22.34 20.05 1.51
N ALA A 103 -22.40 19.60 0.25
CA ALA A 103 -23.40 20.06 -0.71
C ALA A 103 -24.83 19.72 -0.26
N LYS A 104 -25.06 18.52 0.28
CA LYS A 104 -26.36 18.12 0.84
C LYS A 104 -26.75 18.94 2.06
N VAL A 105 -25.81 19.24 2.95
CA VAL A 105 -26.07 20.09 4.12
C VAL A 105 -26.46 21.50 3.70
N GLU A 106 -25.78 22.06 2.69
CA GLU A 106 -26.16 23.38 2.14
C GLU A 106 -27.53 23.35 1.45
N ASP A 107 -27.84 22.32 0.67
CA ASP A 107 -29.16 22.12 0.07
C ASP A 107 -30.27 22.04 1.15
N LEU A 108 -30.07 21.23 2.18
CA LEU A 108 -31.01 21.12 3.31
C LEU A 108 -31.21 22.46 4.03
N LYS A 109 -30.14 23.21 4.28
CA LYS A 109 -30.24 24.56 4.88
C LYS A 109 -31.06 25.50 3.99
N SER A 110 -30.90 25.43 2.67
CA SER A 110 -31.69 26.23 1.73
C SER A 110 -33.18 25.89 1.78
N GLN A 111 -33.52 24.64 2.10
CA GLN A 111 -34.89 24.14 2.29
C GLN A 111 -35.44 24.41 3.71
N GLY A 112 -34.74 25.21 4.52
CA GLY A 112 -35.17 25.59 5.87
C GLY A 112 -34.83 24.58 6.95
N TRP A 113 -34.02 23.57 6.67
CA TRP A 113 -33.47 22.69 7.71
C TRP A 113 -32.46 23.47 8.57
N THR A 114 -32.58 23.33 9.88
CA THR A 114 -31.61 23.87 10.84
C THR A 114 -31.09 22.72 11.70
N ALA A 115 -29.79 22.72 12.01
CA ALA A 115 -29.24 21.78 12.97
C ALA A 115 -29.86 22.08 14.35
N ARG A 116 -30.48 21.07 14.97
CA ARG A 116 -30.94 21.17 16.36
C ARG A 116 -29.78 21.19 17.33
#